data_AF-A0A142EIL6-F1
#
_entry.id   AF-A0A142EIL6-F1
#
_cell.length_a   1.000
_cell.length_b   1.000
_cell.length_c   1.000
_cell.angle_alpha   90.00
_cell.angle_beta   90.00
_cell.angle_gamma   90.00
#
_symmetry.space_group_name_H-M   'P 1'
#
loop_
_entity.id
_entity.type
_entity.pdbx_description
1 polymer ?
#
loop_
_entity_poly.entity_id
_entity_poly.type
_entity_poly.pdbx_seq_one_letter_code
_entity_poly.pdbx_strand_id
1 'polypeptide(L)'
;MKTRIEELVQKYWEAETTLEEEKELKALLTESKGYEEEKSWFGILNEYQRLKPKSVKIPDQRPTRRIQLQWLGWAASLAILASTWGLWERYQTQKQEELAYQEVMEALALIQNNLSKGQQHMEPLQDLKYLNTTDQLFQTNPVR
;
A
#
# COMPACT_ATOMS: atom_id res chain seq x y z
N MET A 1 71.11 26.32 17.08
CA MET A 1 70.47 25.12 17.67
C MET A 1 69.01 25.47 17.84
N LYS A 2 68.09 24.69 17.27
CA LYS A 2 66.66 24.91 17.49
C LYS A 2 66.35 24.59 18.95
N THR A 3 65.53 25.40 19.60
CA THR A 3 65.08 25.08 20.95
C THR A 3 64.08 23.92 20.89
N ARG A 4 63.96 23.13 21.96
CA ARG A 4 62.98 22.02 22.04
C ARG A 4 61.55 22.50 21.74
N ILE A 5 61.23 23.75 22.10
CA ILE A 5 59.94 24.39 21.81
C ILE A 5 59.75 24.55 20.29
N GLU A 6 60.74 25.09 19.58
CA GLU A 6 60.66 25.28 18.11
C GLU A 6 60.50 23.95 17.36
N GLU A 7 61.18 22.89 17.80
CA GLU A 7 61.04 21.55 17.23
C GLU A 7 59.61 21.00 17.42
N LEU A 8 59.07 21.12 18.64
CA LEU A 8 57.72 20.67 18.96
C LEU A 8 56.65 21.51 18.24
N VAL A 9 56.83 22.83 18.12
CA VAL A 9 55.93 23.71 17.38
C VAL A 9 55.92 23.35 15.91
N GLN A 10 57.09 23.15 15.30
CA GLN A 10 57.18 22.75 13.89
C GLN A 10 56.47 21.40 13.65
N LYS A 11 56.74 20.41 14.50
CA LYS A 11 56.10 19.09 14.44
C LYS A 11 54.58 19.15 14.60
N TYR A 12 54.10 20.05 15.46
CA TYR A 12 52.66 20.28 15.67
C TYR A 12 52.00 20.84 14.40
N TRP A 13 52.66 21.80 13.73
CA TRP A 13 52.19 22.33 12.45
C TRP A 13 52.25 21.32 11.31
N GLU A 14 53.20 20.38 11.35
CA GLU A 14 53.29 19.24 10.44
C GLU A 14 52.29 18.11 10.78
N ALA A 15 51.53 18.25 11.88
CA ALA A 15 50.57 17.27 12.40
C ALA A 15 51.18 15.89 12.75
N GLU A 16 52.46 15.88 13.14
CA GLU A 16 53.19 14.66 13.52
C GLU A 16 53.34 14.50 15.05
N THR A 17 52.76 15.40 15.84
CA THR A 17 52.85 15.35 17.30
C THR A 17 52.02 14.23 17.92
N THR A 18 52.55 13.68 19.01
CA THR A 18 51.82 12.78 19.91
C THR A 18 51.17 13.55 21.06
N LEU A 19 50.17 12.94 21.72
CA LEU A 19 49.48 13.56 22.86
C LEU A 19 50.41 13.86 24.05
N GLU A 20 51.52 13.14 24.18
CA GLU A 20 52.52 13.38 25.23
C GLU A 20 53.38 14.61 24.89
N GLU A 21 53.82 14.72 23.64
CA GLU A 21 54.57 15.87 23.12
C GLU A 21 53.75 17.17 23.15
N GLU A 22 52.44 17.10 22.90
CA GLU A 22 51.55 18.29 23.01
C GLU A 22 51.41 18.78 24.45
N LYS A 23 51.39 17.86 25.43
CA LYS A 23 51.40 18.23 26.85
C LYS A 23 52.72 18.85 27.25
N GLU A 24 53.83 18.29 26.78
CA GLU A 24 55.19 18.84 26.97
C GLU A 24 55.27 20.25 26.38
N LEU A 25 54.84 20.44 25.13
CA LEU A 25 54.82 21.72 24.45
C LEU A 25 54.01 22.77 25.23
N LYS A 26 52.82 22.39 25.74
CA LYS A 26 51.98 23.28 26.55
C LYS A 26 52.67 23.72 27.85
N ALA A 27 53.34 22.79 28.54
CA ALA A 27 54.07 23.09 29.76
C ALA A 27 55.25 24.04 29.50
N LEU A 28 56.05 23.74 28.48
CA LEU A 28 57.22 24.54 28.08
C LEU A 28 56.83 25.94 27.61
N LEU A 29 55.76 26.08 26.83
CA LEU A 29 55.23 27.39 26.44
C LEU A 29 54.78 28.19 27.65
N THR A 30 54.20 27.56 28.68
CA THR A 30 53.75 28.27 29.89
C THR A 30 54.92 28.78 30.74
N GLU A 31 56.01 28.02 30.83
CA GLU A 31 57.19 28.34 31.66
C GLU A 31 58.18 29.30 30.97
N SER A 32 58.29 29.22 29.64
CA SER A 32 59.24 30.04 28.87
C SER A 32 58.91 31.54 28.91
N LYS A 33 59.95 32.39 28.94
CA LYS A 33 59.84 33.84 28.71
C LYS A 33 60.02 34.12 27.22
N GLY A 34 58.97 34.53 26.52
CA GLY A 34 58.93 34.68 25.05
C GLY A 34 57.72 34.00 24.39
N TYR A 35 57.75 33.84 23.06
CA TYR A 35 56.75 33.11 22.26
C TYR A 35 55.30 33.63 22.43
N GLU A 36 55.11 34.95 22.32
CA GLU A 36 53.81 35.58 22.54
C GLU A 36 52.77 35.16 21.48
N GLU A 37 53.20 34.96 20.23
CA GLU A 37 52.32 34.54 19.14
C GLU A 37 51.80 33.12 19.36
N GLU A 38 52.69 32.18 19.69
CA GLU A 38 52.33 30.79 19.97
C GLU A 38 51.47 30.68 21.23
N LYS A 39 51.82 31.43 22.29
CA LYS A 39 51.00 31.50 23.51
C LYS A 39 49.60 32.02 23.24
N SER A 40 49.46 33.04 22.40
CA SER A 40 48.17 33.56 22.00
C SER A 40 47.35 32.50 21.27
N TRP A 41 47.95 31.84 20.27
CA TRP A 41 47.31 30.78 19.49
C TRP A 41 46.82 29.61 20.37
N PHE A 42 47.70 29.06 21.22
CA PHE A 42 47.35 27.95 22.11
C PHE A 42 46.48 28.39 23.31
N GLY A 43 46.50 29.68 23.67
CA GLY A 43 45.72 30.26 24.75
C GLY A 43 44.22 30.30 24.45
N ILE A 44 43.86 30.61 23.21
CA ILE A 44 42.48 30.70 22.72
C ILE A 44 41.70 29.39 22.97
N LEU A 45 42.34 28.23 22.80
CA LEU A 45 41.72 26.92 23.06
C LEU A 45 41.29 26.75 24.52
N ASN A 46 42.04 27.32 25.48
CA ASN A 46 41.68 27.24 26.89
C ASN A 46 40.46 28.12 27.20
N GLU A 47 40.26 29.23 26.49
CA GLU A 47 39.06 30.06 26.62
C GLU A 47 37.83 29.30 26.12
N TYR A 48 37.92 28.65 24.96
CA TYR A 48 36.83 27.82 24.42
C TYR A 48 36.49 26.63 25.31
N GLN A 49 37.47 26.00 25.97
CA GLN A 49 37.20 24.93 26.95
C GLN A 49 36.41 25.43 28.18
N ARG A 50 36.57 26.71 28.55
CA ARG A 50 35.83 27.33 29.68
C ARG A 50 34.42 27.76 29.28
N LEU A 51 34.17 27.96 27.99
CA LEU A 51 32.83 28.19 27.48
C LEU A 51 32.04 26.88 27.59
N LYS A 52 31.34 26.71 28.72
CA LYS A 52 30.32 25.66 28.84
C LYS A 52 29.39 25.79 27.63
N PRO A 53 29.09 24.69 26.90
CA PRO A 53 28.14 24.76 25.81
C PRO A 53 26.85 25.33 26.40
N LYS A 54 26.41 26.51 25.93
CA LYS A 54 25.09 27.03 26.25
C LYS A 54 24.14 25.87 25.99
N SER A 55 23.51 25.37 27.05
CA SER A 55 22.61 24.22 26.99
C SER A 55 21.71 24.40 25.79
N VAL A 56 21.96 23.64 24.73
CA VAL A 56 21.09 23.65 23.56
C VAL A 56 19.78 23.11 24.10
N LYS A 57 18.79 23.99 24.25
CA LYS A 57 17.45 23.59 24.65
C LYS A 57 16.92 22.75 23.51
N ILE A 58 17.08 21.44 23.61
CA ILE A 58 16.41 20.50 22.73
C ILE A 58 14.91 20.80 22.94
N PRO A 59 14.17 21.19 21.89
CA PRO A 59 12.75 21.47 22.06
C PRO A 59 12.10 20.20 22.60
N ASP A 60 11.29 20.34 23.65
CA ASP A 60 10.49 19.24 24.18
C ASP A 60 9.76 18.58 23.01
N GLN A 61 10.04 17.29 22.81
CA GLN A 61 9.44 16.53 21.73
C GLN A 61 7.92 16.63 21.89
N ARG A 62 7.24 17.15 20.86
CA ARG A 62 5.78 17.29 20.84
C ARG A 62 5.16 15.97 21.30
N PRO A 63 4.11 15.98 22.16
CA PRO A 63 3.48 14.75 22.60
C PRO A 63 3.00 14.00 21.36
N THR A 64 3.66 12.87 21.06
CA THR A 64 3.23 11.99 19.99
C THR A 64 1.89 11.44 20.40
N ARG A 65 0.84 11.69 19.60
CA ARG A 65 -0.49 11.12 19.84
C ARG A 65 -0.33 9.60 19.80
N ARG A 66 -0.26 8.98 20.97
CA ARG A 66 -0.27 7.52 21.12
C ARG A 66 -1.69 7.07 20.83
N ILE A 67 -1.95 6.71 19.57
CA ILE A 67 -3.19 6.04 19.21
C ILE A 67 -3.21 4.73 19.99
N GLN A 68 -4.32 4.44 20.68
CA GLN A 68 -4.49 3.18 21.39
C GLN A 68 -4.66 2.05 20.37
N LEU A 69 -3.54 1.47 19.94
CA LEU A 69 -3.46 0.34 19.00
C LEU A 69 -4.32 -0.86 19.44
N GLN A 70 -4.64 -0.95 20.74
CA GLN A 70 -5.53 -1.98 21.29
C GLN A 70 -6.92 -1.94 20.64
N TRP A 71 -7.52 -0.77 20.43
CA TRP A 71 -8.85 -0.67 19.80
C TRP A 71 -8.83 -1.03 18.31
N LEU A 72 -7.69 -0.83 17.64
CA LEU A 72 -7.52 -1.20 16.23
C LEU A 72 -7.58 -2.72 16.02
N GLY A 73 -7.06 -3.51 16.97
CA GLY A 73 -7.10 -4.97 16.89
C GLY A 73 -8.54 -5.52 16.94
N TRP A 74 -9.35 -5.00 17.86
CA TRP A 74 -10.76 -5.38 17.97
C TRP A 74 -11.57 -4.93 16.75
N ALA A 75 -11.36 -3.70 16.28
CA ALA A 75 -12.01 -3.18 15.08
C ALA A 75 -11.66 -4.01 13.83
N ALA A 76 -10.40 -4.42 13.67
CA ALA A 76 -9.98 -5.25 12.54
C ALA A 76 -10.65 -6.63 12.55
N SER A 77 -10.74 -7.28 13.72
CA SER A 77 -11.41 -8.57 13.85
C SER A 77 -12.90 -8.50 13.49
N LEU A 78 -13.61 -7.48 14.00
CA LEU A 78 -15.02 -7.26 13.68
C LEU A 78 -15.23 -6.93 12.19
N ALA A 79 -14.34 -6.13 11.59
CA ALA A 79 -14.41 -5.79 10.18
C ALA A 79 -14.21 -7.01 9.27
N ILE A 80 -13.29 -7.92 9.62
CA ILE A 80 -13.09 -9.17 8.88
C ILE A 80 -14.35 -10.03 8.96
N LEU A 81 -14.93 -10.21 10.14
CA LEU A 81 -16.16 -11.00 10.31
C LEU A 81 -17.33 -10.41 9.52
N ALA A 82 -17.54 -9.10 9.59
CA ALA A 82 -18.60 -8.41 8.84
C ALA A 82 -18.41 -8.54 7.32
N SER A 83 -17.17 -8.42 6.85
CA SER A 83 -16.82 -8.59 5.43
C SER A 83 -17.10 -10.02 4.96
N THR A 84 -16.63 -11.02 5.70
CA THR A 84 -16.87 -12.44 5.38
C THR A 84 -18.37 -12.77 5.38
N TRP A 85 -19.14 -12.25 6.32
CA TRP A 85 -20.59 -12.46 6.37
C TRP A 85 -21.28 -11.87 5.13
N GLY A 86 -20.98 -10.61 4.80
CA GLY A 86 -21.57 -9.95 3.62
C GLY A 86 -21.23 -10.65 2.30
N LEU A 87 -20.00 -11.15 2.16
CA LEU A 87 -19.58 -11.96 1.01
C LEU A 87 -20.34 -13.29 0.94
N TRP A 88 -20.51 -13.98 2.07
CA TRP A 88 -21.21 -15.26 2.11
C TRP A 88 -22.68 -15.12 1.74
N GLU A 89 -23.37 -14.11 2.27
CA GLU A 89 -24.76 -13.82 1.94
C GLU A 89 -24.94 -13.58 0.45
N ARG A 90 -24.10 -12.73 -0.15
CA ARG A 90 -24.12 -12.46 -1.60
C ARG A 90 -23.88 -13.72 -2.44
N TYR A 91 -22.94 -14.57 -2.01
CA TYR A 91 -22.64 -15.83 -2.69
C TYR A 91 -23.81 -16.81 -2.63
N GLN A 92 -24.48 -16.91 -1.47
CA GLN A 92 -25.66 -17.77 -1.32
C GLN A 92 -26.83 -17.28 -2.17
N THR A 93 -27.09 -15.97 -2.20
CA THR A 93 -28.14 -15.40 -3.04
C THR A 93 -27.90 -15.69 -4.52
N GLN A 94 -26.69 -15.42 -5.02
CA GLN A 94 -26.35 -15.71 -6.43
C GLN A 94 -26.51 -17.19 -6.76
N LYS A 95 -26.04 -18.09 -5.88
CA LYS A 95 -26.23 -19.53 -6.09
C LYS A 95 -27.69 -19.95 -6.14
N GLN A 96 -28.53 -19.39 -5.27
CA GLN A 96 -29.96 -19.69 -5.28
C GLN A 96 -30.64 -19.18 -6.56
N GLU A 97 -30.28 -17.99 -7.02
CA GLU A 97 -30.76 -17.43 -8.29
C GLU A 97 -30.35 -18.30 -9.50
N GLU A 98 -29.09 -18.76 -9.53
CA GLU A 98 -28.60 -19.66 -10.59
C GLU A 98 -29.35 -21.00 -10.60
N LEU A 99 -29.59 -21.59 -9.44
CA LEU A 99 -30.33 -22.85 -9.32
C LEU A 99 -31.79 -22.68 -9.78
N ALA A 100 -32.45 -21.61 -9.35
CA ALA A 100 -33.82 -21.30 -9.78
C ALA A 100 -33.89 -21.03 -11.29
N TYR A 101 -32.90 -20.32 -11.85
CA TYR A 101 -32.80 -20.10 -13.30
C TYR A 101 -32.66 -21.41 -14.07
N GLN A 102 -31.80 -22.33 -13.61
CA GLN A 102 -31.61 -23.65 -14.22
C GLN A 102 -32.91 -24.46 -14.23
N GLU A 103 -33.64 -24.49 -13.11
CA GLU A 103 -34.92 -25.20 -12.99
C GLU A 103 -35.97 -24.66 -13.99
N VAL A 104 -36.06 -23.32 -14.12
CA VAL A 104 -36.97 -22.68 -15.08
C VAL A 104 -36.58 -23.00 -16.52
N MET A 105 -35.28 -22.98 -16.85
CA MET A 105 -34.80 -23.31 -18.19
C MET A 105 -35.04 -24.78 -18.55
N GLU A 106 -34.90 -25.69 -17.59
CA GLU A 106 -35.23 -27.10 -17.78
C GLU A 106 -36.73 -27.28 -18.07
N ALA A 107 -37.60 -26.64 -17.27
CA ALA A 107 -39.04 -26.66 -17.50
C ALA A 107 -39.42 -26.07 -18.88
N LEU A 108 -38.78 -24.95 -19.27
CA LEU A 108 -38.98 -24.34 -20.58
C LEU A 108 -38.53 -25.26 -21.72
N ALA A 109 -37.41 -25.96 -21.56
CA ALA A 109 -36.92 -26.93 -22.55
C ALA A 109 -37.91 -28.10 -22.72
N LEU A 110 -38.53 -28.58 -21.65
CA LEU A 110 -39.59 -29.59 -21.73
C LEU A 110 -40.82 -29.08 -22.49
N ILE A 111 -41.26 -27.85 -22.20
CA ILE A 111 -42.37 -27.21 -22.92
C ILE A 111 -42.04 -27.08 -24.41
N GLN A 112 -40.83 -26.60 -24.74
CA GLN A 112 -40.37 -26.46 -26.11
C GLN A 112 -40.33 -27.81 -26.84
N ASN A 113 -39.84 -28.86 -26.18
CA ASN A 113 -39.81 -30.21 -26.74
C ASN A 113 -41.23 -30.72 -27.04
N ASN A 114 -42.16 -30.55 -26.10
CA ASN A 114 -43.56 -30.93 -26.30
C ASN A 114 -44.24 -30.11 -27.41
N LEU A 115 -43.95 -28.81 -27.49
CA LEU A 115 -44.48 -27.94 -28.54
C LEU A 115 -43.94 -28.33 -29.92
N SER A 116 -42.64 -28.61 -30.03
CA SER A 116 -42.00 -29.07 -31.27
C SER A 116 -42.61 -30.38 -31.79
N LYS A 117 -42.81 -31.36 -30.89
CA LYS A 117 -43.52 -32.61 -31.21
C LYS A 117 -44.95 -32.34 -31.66
N GLY A 118 -45.68 -31.47 -30.96
CA GLY A 118 -47.03 -31.06 -31.36
C GLY A 118 -47.06 -30.43 -32.75
N GLN A 119 -46.10 -29.58 -33.08
CA GLN A 119 -45.98 -28.95 -34.40
C GLN A 119 -45.72 -29.98 -35.52
N GLN A 120 -44.87 -30.98 -35.28
CA GLN A 120 -44.66 -32.10 -36.22
C GLN A 120 -45.94 -32.89 -36.47
N HIS A 121 -46.75 -33.13 -35.43
CA HIS A 121 -48.05 -33.80 -35.59
C HIS A 121 -49.13 -32.93 -36.27
N MET A 122 -48.90 -31.62 -36.40
CA MET A 122 -49.75 -30.70 -37.16
C MET A 122 -49.33 -30.59 -38.63
N GLU A 123 -48.19 -31.18 -39.03
CA GLU A 123 -47.74 -31.21 -40.44
C GLU A 123 -48.79 -31.84 -41.37
N PRO A 124 -49.42 -33.00 -41.03
CA PRO A 124 -50.48 -33.58 -41.88
C PRO A 124 -51.73 -32.70 -41.98
N LEU A 125 -51.98 -31.82 -41.01
CA LEU A 125 -53.09 -30.86 -41.06
C LEU A 125 -52.79 -29.67 -41.98
N GLN A 126 -51.51 -29.37 -42.25
CA GLN A 126 -51.14 -28.37 -43.26
C GLN A 126 -51.48 -28.86 -44.67
N ASP A 127 -51.40 -30.17 -44.92
CA ASP A 127 -51.83 -30.76 -46.20
C ASP A 127 -53.35 -30.66 -46.39
N LEU A 128 -54.12 -30.75 -45.30
CA LEU A 128 -55.58 -30.54 -45.34
C LEU A 128 -55.97 -29.10 -45.70
N LYS A 129 -55.08 -28.12 -45.51
CA LYS A 129 -55.31 -26.71 -45.93
C LYS A 129 -55.55 -26.60 -47.43
N TYR A 130 -54.96 -27.49 -48.22
CA TYR A 130 -55.13 -27.52 -49.68
C TYR A 130 -56.36 -28.33 -50.12
N LEU A 131 -56.87 -29.23 -49.28
CA LEU A 131 -58.05 -30.05 -49.59
C LEU A 131 -59.37 -29.28 -49.49
N ASN A 132 -59.43 -28.16 -48.76
CA ASN A 132 -60.62 -27.30 -48.71
C ASN A 132 -60.78 -26.37 -49.94
N THR A 133 -60.06 -26.62 -51.04
CA THR A 133 -60.22 -25.91 -52.32
C THR A 133 -61.40 -26.45 -53.16
N THR A 134 -62.19 -27.38 -52.61
CA THR A 134 -63.30 -28.04 -53.30
C THR A 134 -64.40 -27.06 -53.73
N ASP A 135 -64.62 -25.96 -53.00
CA ASP A 135 -65.59 -24.91 -53.38
C ASP A 135 -65.21 -24.19 -54.69
N GLN A 136 -63.95 -24.25 -55.14
CA GLN A 136 -63.52 -23.69 -56.42
C GLN A 136 -63.73 -24.64 -57.59
N LEU A 137 -63.81 -25.95 -57.34
CA LEU A 137 -63.94 -26.98 -58.38
C LEU A 137 -65.39 -27.30 -58.74
N PHE A 138 -66.34 -27.01 -57.85
CA PHE A 138 -67.77 -27.24 -58.09
C PHE A 138 -68.53 -25.91 -58.15
N GLN A 139 -68.36 -25.17 -59.24
CA GLN A 139 -69.33 -24.12 -59.62
C GLN A 139 -70.67 -24.78 -59.96
N THR A 140 -71.49 -25.07 -58.94
CA THR A 140 -72.86 -25.51 -59.16
C THR A 140 -73.70 -24.29 -59.54
N ASN A 141 -73.88 -24.14 -60.85
CA ASN A 141 -74.76 -23.14 -61.45
C ASN A 141 -76.20 -23.45 -61.00
N PRO A 142 -76.90 -22.56 -60.25
CA PRO A 142 -78.26 -22.83 -59.84
C PRO A 142 -79.18 -22.71 -61.06
N VAL A 143 -79.79 -23.82 -61.47
CA VAL A 143 -80.87 -23.83 -62.47
C VAL A 143 -82.11 -23.18 -61.84
N ARG A 144 -82.64 -22.20 -62.58
CA ARG A 144 -83.80 -21.37 -62.27
C ARG A 144 -85.09 -22.17 -62.06
#